data_AF-A0A5B9MJN0-F1
#
_entry.id   AF-A0A5B9MJN0-F1
#
_cell.length_a   1.000
_cell.length_b   1.000
_cell.length_c   1.000
_cell.angle_alpha   90.00
_cell.angle_beta   90.00
_cell.angle_gamma   90.00
#
_symmetry.space_group_name_H-M   'P 1'
#
loop_
_entity.id
_entity.type
_entity.pdbx_description
1 polymer ?
#
loop_
_entity_poly.entity_id
_entity_poly.type
_entity_poly.pdbx_seq_one_letter_code
_entity_poly.pdbx_strand_id
1 'polypeptide(L)'
;MARSKKQSHKQRRLGLQNLETRKMMAGDISVDVDISGSRIDVELTGDGAANGVEVRQINDTLRITGLNHGGAATTIEGNSALNIPTKQFISGSWRTLDDLTIKLGNGDDYVVVRDVNMQHHSHSDLRIETGAGNDRITMLDVDVLRNMRLLDHSSDDGNDYWWMRNVDIGGRLEADMGDGADTFVASYTDADEMDIDSGRHNDYVSLFGIDVDSLVVNLRSGNDTLRIDASDADAADLDGGDNHDTLDVNGTGFYANAFDAVLASEDFETIYA
;
A
#
# COMPACT_ATOMS: atom_id res chain seq x y z
N MET A 1 36.71 -10.41 -78.47
CA MET A 1 36.86 -9.63 -77.22
C MET A 1 35.61 -9.82 -76.38
N ALA A 2 35.68 -10.55 -75.25
CA ALA A 2 34.54 -10.78 -74.37
C ALA A 2 34.85 -10.19 -72.98
N ARG A 3 34.06 -9.21 -72.54
CA ARG A 3 34.21 -8.55 -71.22
C ARG A 3 33.35 -9.28 -70.20
N SER A 4 34.01 -9.94 -69.25
CA SER A 4 33.38 -10.57 -68.07
C SER A 4 32.95 -9.49 -67.07
N LYS A 5 31.65 -9.45 -66.73
CA LYS A 5 31.11 -8.58 -65.68
C LYS A 5 31.20 -9.30 -64.33
N LYS A 6 32.07 -8.81 -63.45
CA LYS A 6 32.14 -9.23 -62.04
C LYS A 6 30.92 -8.70 -61.29
N GLN A 7 29.99 -9.58 -60.92
CA GLN A 7 28.91 -9.25 -59.99
C GLN A 7 29.45 -9.26 -58.56
N SER A 8 29.33 -8.11 -57.88
CA SER A 8 29.63 -7.95 -56.47
C SER A 8 28.44 -8.44 -55.64
N HIS A 9 28.61 -9.56 -54.93
CA HIS A 9 27.62 -10.06 -53.98
C HIS A 9 27.72 -9.28 -52.67
N LYS A 10 26.77 -8.37 -52.46
CA LYS A 10 26.58 -7.61 -51.22
C LYS A 10 26.14 -8.60 -50.12
N GLN A 11 27.05 -8.95 -49.21
CA GLN A 11 26.73 -9.83 -48.07
C GLN A 11 25.66 -9.16 -47.20
N ARG A 12 24.50 -9.80 -47.06
CA ARG A 12 23.46 -9.38 -46.13
C ARG A 12 23.93 -9.71 -44.72
N ARG A 13 24.18 -8.69 -43.91
CA ARG A 13 24.42 -8.84 -42.47
C ARG A 13 23.08 -9.18 -41.81
N LEU A 14 22.99 -10.35 -41.19
CA LEU A 14 21.93 -10.68 -40.25
C LEU A 14 22.14 -9.81 -39.01
N GLY A 15 21.35 -8.75 -38.88
CA GLY A 15 21.26 -8.00 -37.64
C GLY A 15 20.55 -8.88 -36.63
N LEU A 16 21.28 -9.42 -35.66
CA LEU A 16 20.69 -9.96 -34.44
C LEU A 16 20.01 -8.78 -33.75
N GLN A 17 18.69 -8.67 -33.88
CA GLN A 17 17.92 -7.84 -32.96
C GLN A 17 18.18 -8.39 -31.56
N ASN A 18 18.56 -7.53 -30.63
CA ASN A 18 18.55 -7.89 -29.22
C ASN A 18 17.16 -8.46 -28.94
N LEU A 19 17.12 -9.71 -28.45
CA LEU A 19 15.93 -10.20 -27.80
C LEU A 19 15.66 -9.22 -26.67
N GLU A 20 14.73 -8.31 -26.89
CA GLU A 20 14.11 -7.57 -25.81
C GLU A 20 13.69 -8.62 -24.79
N THR A 21 14.05 -8.37 -23.54
CA THR A 21 13.65 -9.16 -22.38
C THR A 21 12.13 -9.09 -22.30
N ARG A 22 11.45 -9.88 -23.13
CA ARG A 22 10.05 -10.20 -22.95
C ARG A 22 10.03 -11.07 -21.69
N LYS A 23 9.97 -10.42 -20.52
CA LYS A 23 9.37 -11.03 -19.33
C LYS A 23 7.99 -11.46 -19.82
N MET A 24 7.86 -12.73 -20.18
CA MET A 24 6.55 -13.32 -20.45
C MET A 24 5.89 -13.30 -19.09
N MET A 25 4.96 -12.37 -18.88
CA MET A 25 4.13 -12.31 -17.68
C MET A 25 3.34 -13.63 -17.65
N ALA A 26 3.92 -14.63 -17.00
CA ALA A 26 3.18 -15.81 -16.62
C ALA A 26 2.41 -15.38 -15.37
N GLY A 27 1.10 -15.27 -15.47
CA GLY A 27 0.24 -14.88 -14.37
C GLY A 27 -0.05 -13.38 -14.26
N ASP A 28 -0.84 -13.06 -13.25
CA ASP A 28 -1.52 -11.77 -13.07
C ASP A 28 -0.63 -10.79 -12.29
N ILE A 29 0.22 -11.29 -11.39
CA ILE A 29 1.22 -10.49 -10.66
C ILE A 29 2.64 -10.97 -11.00
N SER A 30 3.49 -10.02 -11.37
CA SER A 30 4.93 -10.21 -11.48
C SER A 30 5.66 -9.78 -10.21
N VAL A 31 6.82 -10.40 -9.95
CA VAL A 31 7.63 -10.12 -8.76
C VAL A 31 9.06 -9.81 -9.18
N ASP A 32 9.56 -8.67 -8.73
CA ASP A 32 10.96 -8.27 -8.83
C ASP A 32 11.61 -8.28 -7.45
N VAL A 33 12.81 -8.85 -7.37
CA VAL A 33 13.58 -8.90 -6.12
C VAL A 33 14.97 -8.36 -6.40
N ASP A 34 15.27 -7.19 -5.83
CA ASP A 34 16.62 -6.64 -5.85
C ASP A 34 17.36 -7.02 -4.58
N ILE A 35 18.53 -7.62 -4.74
CA ILE A 35 19.42 -7.96 -3.63
C ILE A 35 20.71 -7.18 -3.85
N SER A 36 20.72 -5.96 -3.31
CA SER A 36 21.84 -5.04 -3.42
C SER A 36 22.34 -4.64 -2.03
N GLY A 37 23.63 -4.30 -1.92
CA GLY A 37 24.17 -3.78 -0.65
C GLY A 37 23.93 -4.75 0.52
N SER A 38 23.21 -4.32 1.55
CA SER A 38 22.77 -5.14 2.71
C SER A 38 21.27 -5.48 2.67
N ARG A 39 20.59 -5.24 1.55
CA ARG A 39 19.13 -5.10 1.47
C ARG A 39 18.52 -6.15 0.57
N ILE A 40 17.22 -6.35 0.74
CA ILE A 40 16.35 -7.14 -0.12
C ILE A 40 15.13 -6.27 -0.35
N ASP A 41 14.94 -5.82 -1.57
CA ASP A 41 13.82 -4.98 -1.97
C ASP A 41 12.88 -5.86 -2.80
N VAL A 42 11.59 -5.82 -2.49
CA VAL A 42 10.58 -6.66 -3.15
C VAL A 42 9.52 -5.76 -3.79
N GLU A 43 9.33 -5.90 -5.10
CA GLU A 43 8.28 -5.21 -5.84
C GLU A 43 7.31 -6.24 -6.45
N LEU A 44 6.02 -6.08 -6.18
CA LEU A 44 4.93 -6.79 -6.83
C LEU A 44 4.27 -5.84 -7.83
N THR A 45 4.06 -6.28 -9.06
CA THR A 45 3.37 -5.50 -10.10
C THR A 45 2.25 -6.32 -10.73
N GLY A 46 1.02 -5.87 -10.55
CA GLY A 46 -0.19 -6.43 -11.17
C GLY A 46 -0.29 -6.15 -12.67
N ASP A 47 -1.23 -6.81 -13.31
CA ASP A 47 -1.52 -6.70 -14.74
C ASP A 47 -2.54 -5.61 -15.09
N GLY A 48 -3.02 -4.87 -14.08
CA GLY A 48 -4.06 -3.84 -14.21
C GLY A 48 -5.47 -4.41 -14.38
N ALA A 49 -5.68 -5.69 -14.05
CA ALA A 49 -6.99 -6.27 -13.79
C ALA A 49 -7.19 -6.49 -12.27
N ALA A 50 -8.37 -6.97 -11.88
CA ALA A 50 -8.69 -7.28 -10.49
C ALA A 50 -7.77 -8.37 -9.93
N ASN A 51 -6.92 -8.03 -8.96
CA ASN A 51 -5.92 -8.90 -8.36
C ASN A 51 -6.14 -9.13 -6.87
N GLY A 52 -5.82 -10.32 -6.37
CA GLY A 52 -5.85 -10.64 -4.95
C GLY A 52 -4.51 -11.20 -4.50
N VAL A 53 -3.87 -10.59 -3.50
CA VAL A 53 -2.57 -11.03 -2.98
C VAL A 53 -2.48 -10.98 -1.46
N GLU A 54 -1.98 -12.05 -0.86
CA GLU A 54 -1.52 -12.07 0.53
C GLU A 54 0.01 -12.07 0.56
N VAL A 55 0.59 -11.10 1.25
CA VAL A 55 2.00 -11.05 1.62
C VAL A 55 2.11 -11.33 3.12
N ARG A 56 2.76 -12.44 3.45
CA ARG A 56 2.93 -12.87 4.84
C ARG A 56 4.35 -13.31 5.10
N GLN A 57 4.97 -12.81 6.15
CA GLN A 57 6.25 -13.35 6.59
C GLN A 57 6.05 -14.56 7.52
N ILE A 58 6.76 -15.65 7.22
CA ILE A 58 6.75 -16.90 7.98
C ILE A 58 8.21 -17.28 8.25
N ASN A 59 8.69 -17.01 9.46
CA ASN A 59 10.12 -17.05 9.80
C ASN A 59 10.94 -16.07 8.94
N ASP A 60 12.06 -16.52 8.37
CA ASP A 60 12.94 -15.73 7.50
C ASP A 60 12.47 -15.76 6.01
N THR A 61 11.16 -15.86 5.76
CA THR A 61 10.62 -15.97 4.39
C THR A 61 9.34 -15.17 4.24
N LEU A 62 9.31 -14.32 3.21
CA LEU A 62 8.13 -13.63 2.72
C LEU A 62 7.40 -14.57 1.76
N ARG A 63 6.24 -15.05 2.18
CA ARG A 63 5.34 -15.85 1.34
C ARG A 63 4.33 -14.93 0.70
N ILE A 64 4.34 -14.89 -0.62
CA ILE A 64 3.36 -14.19 -1.45
C ILE A 64 2.40 -15.24 -2.01
N THR A 65 1.10 -15.11 -1.73
CA THR A 65 0.07 -16.07 -2.16
C THR A 65 -1.00 -15.34 -2.95
N GLY A 66 -1.32 -15.84 -4.14
CA GLY A 66 -2.46 -15.33 -4.89
C GLY A 66 -3.79 -15.73 -4.23
N LEU A 67 -4.72 -14.79 -4.12
CA LEU A 67 -6.05 -14.97 -3.55
C LEU A 67 -7.08 -15.14 -4.65
N ASN A 68 -8.26 -15.63 -4.31
CA ASN A 68 -9.39 -15.63 -5.22
C ASN A 68 -10.07 -14.26 -5.17
N HIS A 69 -9.93 -13.48 -6.24
CA HIS A 69 -10.51 -12.16 -6.39
C HIS A 69 -10.96 -11.98 -7.85
N GLY A 70 -12.05 -11.26 -8.10
CA GLY A 70 -12.60 -11.13 -9.47
C GLY A 70 -13.11 -12.44 -10.11
N GLY A 71 -13.28 -13.52 -9.33
CA GLY A 71 -13.83 -14.80 -9.79
C GLY A 71 -12.82 -15.86 -10.22
N ALA A 72 -11.52 -15.55 -10.17
CA ALA A 72 -10.43 -16.50 -10.38
C ALA A 72 -9.34 -16.33 -9.31
N ALA A 73 -8.50 -17.35 -9.13
CA ALA A 73 -7.33 -17.22 -8.28
C ALA A 73 -6.24 -16.45 -9.02
N THR A 74 -5.78 -15.35 -8.44
CA THR A 74 -4.61 -14.61 -8.89
C THR A 74 -3.39 -15.52 -8.85
N THR A 75 -2.52 -15.36 -9.83
CA THR A 75 -1.29 -16.12 -10.01
C THR A 75 -0.08 -15.20 -9.94
N ILE A 76 0.93 -15.63 -9.20
CA ILE A 76 2.19 -14.92 -8.95
C ILE A 76 3.28 -15.60 -9.77
N GLU A 77 3.78 -14.95 -10.83
CA GLU A 77 4.73 -15.55 -11.77
C GLU A 77 4.23 -16.93 -12.29
N GLY A 78 2.91 -17.05 -12.49
CA GLY A 78 2.22 -18.24 -13.00
C GLY A 78 1.99 -19.32 -11.96
N ASN A 79 2.32 -19.07 -10.69
CA ASN A 79 2.15 -19.99 -9.57
C ASN A 79 1.09 -19.47 -8.60
N SER A 80 0.53 -20.33 -7.74
CA SER A 80 -0.39 -19.89 -6.69
C SER A 80 0.32 -19.19 -5.52
N ALA A 81 1.64 -19.37 -5.39
CA ALA A 81 2.44 -18.74 -4.36
C ALA A 81 3.93 -18.69 -4.73
N LEU A 82 4.64 -17.72 -4.17
CA LEU A 82 6.08 -17.52 -4.25
C LEU A 82 6.66 -17.33 -2.83
N ASN A 83 7.88 -17.80 -2.60
CA ASN A 83 8.59 -17.62 -1.33
C ASN A 83 9.90 -16.87 -1.58
N ILE A 84 10.12 -15.77 -0.88
CA ILE A 84 11.32 -14.93 -0.97
C ILE A 84 11.99 -14.92 0.41
N PRO A 85 13.31 -15.16 0.53
CA PRO A 85 13.96 -15.02 1.82
C PRO A 85 13.90 -13.55 2.29
N THR A 86 13.44 -13.29 3.51
CA THR A 86 13.57 -11.95 4.15
C THR A 86 14.92 -11.76 4.81
N LYS A 87 15.73 -12.83 4.89
CA LYS A 87 17.06 -12.81 5.47
C LYS A 87 17.97 -13.81 4.77
N GLN A 88 19.11 -13.34 4.26
CA GLN A 88 20.04 -14.18 3.51
C GLN A 88 21.50 -13.82 3.80
N PHE A 89 22.38 -14.81 3.92
CA PHE A 89 23.82 -14.59 4.09
C PHE A 89 24.54 -14.77 2.75
N ILE A 90 25.06 -13.68 2.17
CA ILE A 90 25.72 -13.67 0.86
C ILE A 90 27.07 -12.99 0.99
N SER A 91 28.13 -13.62 0.47
CA SER A 91 29.47 -13.03 0.40
C SER A 91 30.00 -12.48 1.73
N GLY A 92 29.69 -13.15 2.84
CA GLY A 92 30.19 -12.80 4.17
C GLY A 92 29.37 -11.76 4.92
N SER A 93 28.19 -11.37 4.42
CA SER A 93 27.34 -10.35 5.05
C SER A 93 25.87 -10.74 4.97
N TRP A 94 25.09 -10.31 5.97
CA TRP A 94 23.65 -10.51 5.99
C TRP A 94 22.95 -9.52 5.06
N ARG A 95 21.87 -9.99 4.44
CA ARG A 95 20.87 -9.23 3.70
C ARG A 95 19.56 -9.41 4.43
N THR A 96 18.80 -8.34 4.60
CA THR A 96 17.46 -8.38 5.19
C THR A 96 16.50 -7.56 4.36
N LEU A 97 15.21 -7.89 4.43
CA LEU A 97 14.12 -7.09 3.84
C LEU A 97 14.29 -5.62 4.22
N ASP A 98 14.30 -4.75 3.22
CA ASP A 98 14.32 -3.29 3.39
C ASP A 98 12.98 -2.74 2.92
N ASP A 99 12.71 -2.77 1.61
CA ASP A 99 11.48 -2.21 1.05
C ASP A 99 10.53 -3.29 0.52
N LEU A 100 9.23 -3.02 0.68
CA LEU A 100 8.15 -3.80 0.06
C LEU A 100 7.23 -2.83 -0.68
N THR A 101 7.14 -3.01 -1.99
CA THR A 101 6.26 -2.23 -2.87
C THR A 101 5.26 -3.15 -3.54
N ILE A 102 3.98 -2.81 -3.49
CA ILE A 102 2.88 -3.55 -4.13
C ILE A 102 2.13 -2.57 -5.03
N LYS A 103 2.15 -2.79 -6.34
CA LYS A 103 1.49 -1.94 -7.34
C LYS A 103 0.54 -2.79 -8.16
N LEU A 104 -0.77 -2.67 -7.97
CA LEU A 104 -1.72 -3.54 -8.67
C LEU A 104 -2.36 -2.90 -9.90
N GLY A 105 -2.44 -1.56 -9.92
CA GLY A 105 -2.97 -0.80 -11.05
C GLY A 105 -4.48 -0.66 -10.95
N ASN A 106 -5.19 -0.83 -12.06
CA ASN A 106 -6.65 -0.77 -12.07
C ASN A 106 -7.27 -2.14 -11.74
N GLY A 107 -8.58 -2.15 -11.54
CA GLY A 107 -9.38 -3.33 -11.21
C GLY A 107 -9.76 -3.29 -9.74
N ASP A 108 -10.76 -4.08 -9.34
CA ASP A 108 -11.02 -4.28 -7.91
C ASP A 108 -9.88 -5.13 -7.35
N ASP A 109 -9.03 -4.56 -6.48
CA ASP A 109 -7.86 -5.23 -5.94
C ASP A 109 -8.05 -5.62 -4.46
N TYR A 110 -7.37 -6.67 -4.03
CA TYR A 110 -7.39 -7.11 -2.64
C TYR A 110 -5.99 -7.47 -2.13
N VAL A 111 -5.43 -6.61 -1.29
CA VAL A 111 -4.13 -6.78 -0.65
C VAL A 111 -4.30 -7.15 0.82
N VAL A 112 -3.60 -8.21 1.24
CA VAL A 112 -3.44 -8.57 2.65
C VAL A 112 -1.95 -8.57 2.99
N VAL A 113 -1.53 -7.73 3.93
CA VAL A 113 -0.17 -7.78 4.50
C VAL A 113 -0.27 -8.20 5.95
N ARG A 114 0.45 -9.25 6.36
CA ARG A 114 0.42 -9.68 7.76
C ARG A 114 1.66 -10.36 8.27
N ASP A 115 1.90 -10.23 9.58
CA ASP A 115 3.04 -10.79 10.28
C ASP A 115 4.39 -10.32 9.67
N VAL A 116 4.45 -9.14 9.03
CA VAL A 116 5.63 -8.63 8.31
C VAL A 116 6.44 -7.71 9.22
N ASN A 117 7.75 -7.97 9.33
CA ASN A 117 8.66 -7.09 10.08
C ASN A 117 9.75 -6.52 9.16
N MET A 118 9.77 -5.20 9.04
CA MET A 118 10.67 -4.40 8.23
C MET A 118 11.45 -3.40 9.12
N GLN A 119 12.00 -3.87 10.25
CA GLN A 119 12.72 -3.02 11.23
C GLN A 119 14.25 -3.07 11.11
N HIS A 120 14.79 -3.52 9.97
CA HIS A 120 16.22 -3.86 9.88
C HIS A 120 17.12 -2.80 9.27
N HIS A 121 16.57 -1.84 8.52
CA HIS A 121 17.35 -0.77 7.90
C HIS A 121 16.70 0.58 8.10
N SER A 122 17.51 1.64 8.12
CA SER A 122 17.05 3.03 8.33
C SER A 122 16.16 3.62 7.23
N HIS A 123 15.76 2.82 6.24
CA HIS A 123 14.94 3.27 5.11
C HIS A 123 13.78 2.32 4.81
N SER A 124 13.51 1.34 5.66
CA SER A 124 12.56 0.29 5.35
C SER A 124 11.15 0.85 5.25
N ASP A 125 10.67 0.95 4.01
CA ASP A 125 9.41 1.59 3.63
C ASP A 125 8.43 0.53 3.05
N LEU A 126 7.17 0.60 3.46
CA LEU A 126 6.07 -0.17 2.85
C LEU A 126 5.26 0.75 1.95
N ARG A 127 5.08 0.36 0.68
CA ARG A 127 4.22 1.09 -0.26
C ARG A 127 3.21 0.16 -0.90
N ILE A 128 1.94 0.54 -0.85
CA ILE A 128 0.84 -0.11 -1.57
C ILE A 128 0.19 0.95 -2.47
N GLU A 129 0.16 0.66 -3.76
CA GLU A 129 -0.46 1.49 -4.80
C GLU A 129 -1.54 0.66 -5.49
N THR A 130 -2.77 1.12 -5.37
CA THR A 130 -3.90 0.62 -6.17
C THR A 130 -4.27 1.67 -7.22
N GLY A 131 -5.47 1.61 -7.76
CA GLY A 131 -5.89 2.43 -8.88
C GLY A 131 -7.40 2.36 -9.03
N ALA A 132 -7.92 2.62 -10.23
CA ALA A 132 -9.37 2.66 -10.40
C ALA A 132 -10.00 1.29 -10.11
N GLY A 133 -10.95 1.22 -9.17
CA GLY A 133 -11.58 -0.03 -8.73
C GLY A 133 -12.22 0.14 -7.36
N ASN A 134 -12.83 -0.91 -6.81
CA ASN A 134 -13.15 -0.94 -5.38
C ASN A 134 -12.11 -1.82 -4.70
N ASP A 135 -11.12 -1.17 -4.09
CA ASP A 135 -9.96 -1.83 -3.56
C ASP A 135 -10.09 -2.15 -2.09
N ARG A 136 -9.33 -3.15 -1.68
CA ARG A 136 -9.27 -3.56 -0.29
C ARG A 136 -7.85 -3.76 0.16
N ILE A 137 -7.48 -3.04 1.21
CA ILE A 137 -6.20 -3.22 1.91
C ILE A 137 -6.48 -3.73 3.32
N THR A 138 -5.78 -4.78 3.73
CA THR A 138 -5.90 -5.35 5.06
C THR A 138 -4.51 -5.58 5.64
N MET A 139 -4.22 -4.95 6.77
CA MET A 139 -2.94 -5.06 7.47
C MET A 139 -3.12 -5.59 8.89
N LEU A 140 -2.34 -6.61 9.24
CA LEU A 140 -2.35 -7.20 10.59
C LEU A 140 -0.94 -7.51 11.09
N ASP A 141 -0.57 -6.98 12.25
CA ASP A 141 0.70 -7.31 12.90
C ASP A 141 1.89 -6.99 11.94
N VAL A 142 2.02 -5.71 11.59
CA VAL A 142 3.01 -5.21 10.61
C VAL A 142 3.88 -4.16 11.28
N ASP A 143 5.20 -4.34 11.20
CA ASP A 143 6.19 -3.38 11.70
C ASP A 143 6.99 -2.79 10.52
N VAL A 144 7.01 -1.46 10.38
CA VAL A 144 7.75 -0.72 9.35
C VAL A 144 8.64 0.31 10.04
N LEU A 145 9.95 0.31 9.78
CA LEU A 145 10.83 1.22 10.52
C LEU A 145 10.60 2.69 10.19
N ARG A 146 10.22 3.00 8.95
CA ARG A 146 10.23 4.38 8.45
C ARG A 146 8.86 4.83 7.96
N ASN A 147 8.51 4.63 6.69
CA ASN A 147 7.23 5.14 6.18
C ASN A 147 6.36 4.03 5.63
N MET A 148 5.06 4.21 5.82
CA MET A 148 4.03 3.47 5.13
C MET A 148 3.25 4.42 4.23
N ARG A 149 3.08 4.04 2.96
CA ARG A 149 2.24 4.76 2.00
C ARG A 149 1.19 3.85 1.41
N LEU A 150 -0.07 4.24 1.54
CA LEU A 150 -1.22 3.62 0.93
C LEU A 150 -1.82 4.65 -0.01
N LEU A 151 -1.84 4.36 -1.31
CA LEU A 151 -2.20 5.34 -2.32
C LEU A 151 -3.17 4.68 -3.30
N ASP A 152 -4.36 5.24 -3.44
CA ASP A 152 -5.11 5.16 -4.68
C ASP A 152 -4.67 6.31 -5.60
N HIS A 153 -4.23 5.99 -6.80
CA HIS A 153 -3.81 6.96 -7.81
C HIS A 153 -4.94 7.36 -8.78
N SER A 154 -6.16 6.90 -8.52
CA SER A 154 -7.31 7.15 -9.35
C SER A 154 -8.01 8.46 -8.98
N SER A 155 -8.54 9.14 -9.99
CA SER A 155 -9.55 10.20 -9.81
C SER A 155 -10.94 9.66 -10.14
N ASP A 156 -11.08 8.34 -10.20
CA ASP A 156 -12.27 7.63 -10.63
C ASP A 156 -12.95 7.09 -9.37
N ASP A 157 -14.28 7.18 -9.29
CA ASP A 157 -15.05 6.92 -8.06
C ASP A 157 -15.02 5.41 -7.65
N GLY A 158 -14.01 5.00 -6.90
CA GLY A 158 -13.82 3.66 -6.34
C GLY A 158 -14.16 3.62 -4.86
N ASN A 159 -14.99 2.68 -4.39
CA ASN A 159 -15.30 2.62 -2.95
C ASN A 159 -14.31 1.68 -2.24
N ASP A 160 -13.30 2.26 -1.62
CA ASP A 160 -12.18 1.55 -1.04
C ASP A 160 -12.39 1.20 0.43
N TYR A 161 -11.78 0.08 0.83
CA TYR A 161 -11.83 -0.40 2.21
C TYR A 161 -10.44 -0.73 2.74
N TRP A 162 -9.89 0.13 3.58
CA TRP A 162 -8.57 -0.03 4.17
C TRP A 162 -8.72 -0.29 5.67
N TRP A 163 -8.21 -1.44 6.12
CA TRP A 163 -8.31 -1.86 7.51
C TRP A 163 -6.96 -2.31 8.06
N MET A 164 -6.58 -1.72 9.20
CA MET A 164 -5.28 -1.91 9.83
C MET A 164 -5.47 -2.28 11.29
N ARG A 165 -4.69 -3.25 11.77
CA ARG A 165 -4.65 -3.58 13.20
C ARG A 165 -3.26 -4.00 13.66
N ASN A 166 -2.82 -3.45 14.78
CA ASN A 166 -1.49 -3.73 15.36
C ASN A 166 -0.40 -3.40 14.34
N VAL A 167 -0.27 -2.11 14.00
CA VAL A 167 0.70 -1.65 13.01
C VAL A 167 1.62 -0.63 13.68
N ASP A 168 2.92 -0.86 13.62
CA ASP A 168 3.97 0.01 14.18
C ASP A 168 4.77 0.61 13.02
N ILE A 169 4.77 1.95 12.90
CA ILE A 169 5.43 2.69 11.84
C ILE A 169 6.37 3.70 12.50
N GLY A 170 7.68 3.51 12.45
CA GLY A 170 8.63 4.42 13.11
C GLY A 170 8.79 5.81 12.45
N GLY A 171 7.84 6.25 11.63
CA GLY A 171 7.85 7.50 10.89
C GLY A 171 6.44 7.84 10.42
N ARG A 172 6.24 8.09 9.12
CA ARG A 172 4.95 8.57 8.60
C ARG A 172 4.07 7.44 8.03
N LEU A 173 2.81 7.40 8.44
CA LEU A 173 1.71 6.80 7.69
C LEU A 173 1.05 7.87 6.80
N GLU A 174 1.04 7.64 5.49
CA GLU A 174 0.33 8.44 4.50
C GLU A 174 -0.72 7.56 3.83
N ALA A 175 -1.99 7.93 3.95
CA ALA A 175 -3.13 7.22 3.38
C ALA A 175 -3.94 8.18 2.49
N ASP A 176 -3.84 8.02 1.17
CA ASP A 176 -4.58 8.80 0.17
C ASP A 176 -5.55 7.87 -0.56
N MET A 177 -6.83 7.92 -0.18
CA MET A 177 -7.85 6.97 -0.64
C MET A 177 -8.43 7.27 -2.03
N GLY A 178 -8.02 8.37 -2.68
CA GLY A 178 -8.50 8.70 -4.01
C GLY A 178 -9.83 9.46 -4.00
N ASP A 179 -10.78 9.10 -4.85
CA ASP A 179 -12.16 9.62 -4.83
C ASP A 179 -13.12 8.44 -4.72
N GLY A 180 -14.15 8.54 -3.90
CA GLY A 180 -15.11 7.45 -3.73
C GLY A 180 -15.76 7.47 -2.36
N ALA A 181 -16.71 6.57 -2.10
CA ALA A 181 -17.28 6.45 -0.75
C ALA A 181 -16.43 5.47 0.06
N ASP A 182 -15.41 5.99 0.71
CA ASP A 182 -14.29 5.23 1.22
C ASP A 182 -14.42 4.88 2.69
N THR A 183 -13.65 3.87 3.11
CA THR A 183 -13.60 3.45 4.51
C THR A 183 -12.16 3.19 4.95
N PHE A 184 -11.67 4.03 5.84
CA PHE A 184 -10.41 3.85 6.53
C PHE A 184 -10.64 3.44 7.98
N VAL A 185 -10.02 2.35 8.41
CA VAL A 185 -10.09 1.89 9.79
C VAL A 185 -8.69 1.52 10.29
N ALA A 186 -8.19 2.26 11.27
CA ALA A 186 -6.95 1.94 11.98
C ALA A 186 -7.23 1.62 13.45
N SER A 187 -6.59 0.56 13.95
CA SER A 187 -6.72 0.15 15.35
C SER A 187 -5.40 -0.30 15.94
N TYR A 188 -5.00 0.26 17.08
CA TYR A 188 -3.72 -0.05 17.71
C TYR A 188 -2.56 0.22 16.73
N THR A 189 -2.47 1.45 16.26
CA THR A 189 -1.48 1.90 15.29
C THR A 189 -0.59 2.97 15.91
N ASP A 190 0.72 2.77 15.84
CA ASP A 190 1.74 3.69 16.33
C ASP A 190 2.46 4.31 15.12
N ALA A 191 2.59 5.64 15.09
CA ALA A 191 3.35 6.35 14.07
C ALA A 191 3.86 7.72 14.55
N ASP A 192 5.04 8.18 14.11
CA ASP A 192 5.43 9.58 14.38
C ASP A 192 4.40 10.55 13.76
N GLU A 193 3.92 10.26 12.55
CA GLU A 193 2.93 11.08 11.85
C GLU A 193 1.91 10.21 11.12
N MET A 194 0.64 10.59 11.21
CA MET A 194 -0.46 9.98 10.48
C MET A 194 -1.18 11.05 9.67
N ASP A 195 -1.15 10.90 8.35
CA ASP A 195 -1.78 11.79 7.37
C ASP A 195 -2.80 10.96 6.56
N ILE A 196 -4.07 11.30 6.70
CA ILE A 196 -5.20 10.63 6.05
C ILE A 196 -5.93 11.65 5.19
N ASP A 197 -6.08 11.32 3.91
CA ASP A 197 -6.91 12.03 2.95
C ASP A 197 -7.91 11.04 2.37
N SER A 198 -9.19 11.21 2.70
CA SER A 198 -10.24 10.27 2.26
C SER A 198 -10.78 10.57 0.88
N GLY A 199 -10.46 11.72 0.28
CA GLY A 199 -10.98 12.04 -1.04
C GLY A 199 -12.31 12.79 -1.03
N ARG A 200 -13.09 12.59 -2.10
CA ARG A 200 -14.45 13.16 -2.25
C ARG A 200 -15.47 12.03 -2.11
N HIS A 201 -16.71 12.42 -1.83
CA HIS A 201 -17.91 11.60 -1.54
C HIS A 201 -18.04 11.31 -0.05
N ASN A 202 -18.92 10.38 0.35
CA ASN A 202 -19.22 10.21 1.78
C ASN A 202 -18.31 9.12 2.35
N ASP A 203 -17.36 9.54 3.16
CA ASP A 203 -16.29 8.71 3.69
C ASP A 203 -16.49 8.36 5.16
N TYR A 204 -15.87 7.27 5.57
CA TYR A 204 -15.85 6.82 6.96
C TYR A 204 -14.42 6.55 7.41
N VAL A 205 -13.91 7.40 8.31
CA VAL A 205 -12.60 7.23 8.96
C VAL A 205 -12.81 6.85 10.42
N SER A 206 -12.22 5.74 10.85
CA SER A 206 -12.31 5.27 12.23
C SER A 206 -10.93 4.98 12.80
N LEU A 207 -10.56 5.75 13.81
CA LEU A 207 -9.27 5.67 14.51
C LEU A 207 -9.52 5.19 15.95
N PHE A 208 -8.93 4.06 16.31
CA PHE A 208 -9.09 3.48 17.64
C PHE A 208 -7.76 3.09 18.26
N GLY A 209 -7.41 3.71 19.40
CA GLY A 209 -6.15 3.36 20.07
C GLY A 209 -4.94 3.65 19.20
N ILE A 210 -4.94 4.77 18.47
CA ILE A 210 -3.72 5.24 17.80
C ILE A 210 -2.83 6.01 18.79
N ASP A 211 -1.53 6.00 18.55
CA ASP A 211 -0.52 6.75 19.30
C ASP A 211 0.36 7.46 18.27
N VAL A 212 0.28 8.79 18.18
CA VAL A 212 1.03 9.56 17.17
C VAL A 212 1.55 10.88 17.70
N ASP A 213 2.63 11.43 17.12
CA ASP A 213 3.02 12.81 17.45
C ASP A 213 2.14 13.82 16.68
N SER A 214 1.85 13.54 15.41
CA SER A 214 1.05 14.42 14.55
C SER A 214 -0.04 13.64 13.81
N LEU A 215 -1.29 14.03 14.03
CA LEU A 215 -2.47 13.51 13.34
C LEU A 215 -3.04 14.57 12.40
N VAL A 216 -3.16 14.23 11.12
CA VAL A 216 -3.85 15.04 10.11
C VAL A 216 -4.90 14.17 9.44
N VAL A 217 -6.14 14.63 9.43
CA VAL A 217 -7.25 13.98 8.72
C VAL A 217 -7.97 15.02 7.88
N ASN A 218 -8.02 14.79 6.56
CA ASN A 218 -8.76 15.62 5.61
C ASN A 218 -9.85 14.78 4.95
N LEU A 219 -11.12 15.14 5.18
CA LEU A 219 -12.28 14.45 4.61
C LEU A 219 -12.78 15.08 3.28
N ARG A 220 -12.20 16.23 2.93
CA ARG A 220 -12.47 17.07 1.75
C ARG A 220 -13.93 17.36 1.44
N SER A 221 -14.67 16.54 0.69
CA SER A 221 -16.03 16.94 0.26
C SER A 221 -16.98 15.78 0.29
N GLY A 222 -18.00 15.85 1.14
CA GLY A 222 -18.80 14.68 1.44
C GLY A 222 -19.77 14.93 2.58
N ASN A 223 -20.61 13.96 2.90
CA ASN A 223 -21.18 13.93 4.26
C ASN A 223 -20.42 12.85 5.00
N ASP A 224 -19.30 13.26 5.58
CA ASP A 224 -18.26 12.38 6.07
C ASP A 224 -18.43 12.07 7.54
N THR A 225 -17.77 11.01 7.98
CA THR A 225 -17.75 10.64 9.39
C THR A 225 -16.34 10.29 9.83
N LEU A 226 -15.82 11.10 10.77
CA LEU A 226 -14.63 10.78 11.54
C LEU A 226 -15.05 10.26 12.92
N ARG A 227 -14.68 9.02 13.21
CA ARG A 227 -14.75 8.44 14.56
C ARG A 227 -13.35 8.33 15.14
N ILE A 228 -13.13 8.88 16.33
CA ILE A 228 -11.84 8.78 17.01
C ILE A 228 -11.98 8.48 18.50
N ASP A 229 -11.40 7.36 18.91
CA ASP A 229 -11.58 6.78 20.23
C ASP A 229 -10.26 6.30 20.83
N ALA A 230 -10.11 6.46 22.15
CA ALA A 230 -9.00 5.92 22.92
C ALA A 230 -7.60 6.26 22.38
N SER A 231 -7.45 7.39 21.70
CA SER A 231 -6.26 7.74 20.90
C SER A 231 -5.41 8.84 21.54
N ASP A 232 -4.12 8.85 21.24
CA ASP A 232 -3.15 9.87 21.68
C ASP A 232 -2.54 10.59 20.47
N ALA A 233 -2.42 11.91 20.58
CA ALA A 233 -1.84 12.78 19.57
C ALA A 233 -1.25 14.03 20.24
N ASP A 234 0.04 14.33 20.02
CA ASP A 234 0.67 15.56 20.52
C ASP A 234 0.11 16.80 19.78
N ALA A 235 -0.14 16.67 18.48
CA ALA A 235 -0.82 17.63 17.63
C ALA A 235 -1.87 16.91 16.76
N ALA A 236 -3.03 17.56 16.60
CA ALA A 236 -4.09 17.07 15.73
C ALA A 236 -4.67 18.21 14.90
N ASP A 237 -4.95 17.91 13.64
CA ASP A 237 -5.66 18.75 12.67
C ASP A 237 -6.71 17.88 11.98
N LEU A 238 -7.99 18.12 12.27
CA LEU A 238 -9.10 17.31 11.80
C LEU A 238 -10.03 18.20 10.98
N ASP A 239 -10.03 18.03 9.66
CA ASP A 239 -10.84 18.83 8.73
C ASP A 239 -11.96 17.98 8.12
N GLY A 240 -13.21 18.34 8.45
CA GLY A 240 -14.41 17.75 7.86
C GLY A 240 -14.63 18.15 6.40
N GLY A 241 -14.11 19.31 6.00
CA GLY A 241 -14.21 19.83 4.65
C GLY A 241 -15.58 20.43 4.28
N ASP A 242 -16.00 20.21 3.04
CA ASP A 242 -17.26 20.71 2.49
C ASP A 242 -18.43 19.74 2.81
N ASN A 243 -19.58 20.34 3.13
CA ASN A 243 -20.93 19.79 3.29
C ASN A 243 -21.40 19.51 4.72
N HIS A 244 -21.66 18.25 5.11
CA HIS A 244 -22.29 17.96 6.41
C HIS A 244 -21.61 16.80 7.11
N ASP A 245 -20.68 17.15 7.97
CA ASP A 245 -19.69 16.20 8.48
C ASP A 245 -19.94 15.90 9.95
N THR A 246 -19.61 14.66 10.32
CA THR A 246 -19.84 14.13 11.66
C THR A 246 -18.52 13.76 12.31
N LEU A 247 -18.25 14.38 13.46
CA LEU A 247 -17.18 13.98 14.37
C LEU A 247 -17.79 13.19 15.54
N ASP A 248 -17.48 11.90 15.63
CA ASP A 248 -17.84 11.02 16.75
C ASP A 248 -16.62 10.77 17.66
N VAL A 249 -16.60 11.45 18.80
CA VAL A 249 -15.62 11.24 19.90
C VAL A 249 -16.28 10.59 21.11
N ASN A 250 -17.56 10.24 20.99
CA ASN A 250 -18.34 9.53 21.99
C ASN A 250 -17.98 8.05 21.91
N GLY A 251 -16.79 7.75 22.45
CA GLY A 251 -16.25 6.42 22.35
C GLY A 251 -17.11 5.35 22.98
N THR A 252 -16.67 4.11 22.79
CA THR A 252 -17.30 2.89 23.30
C THR A 252 -17.44 2.82 24.84
N GLY A 253 -17.10 3.89 25.55
CA GLY A 253 -17.21 4.05 27.00
C GLY A 253 -16.02 3.52 27.78
N PHE A 254 -14.95 3.08 27.10
CA PHE A 254 -13.78 2.47 27.76
C PHE A 254 -12.64 3.45 28.02
N TYR A 255 -12.27 4.30 27.04
CA TYR A 255 -11.19 5.28 27.17
C TYR A 255 -11.49 6.52 26.32
N ALA A 256 -11.23 7.70 26.89
CA ALA A 256 -11.27 8.97 26.17
C ALA A 256 -9.97 9.17 25.40
N ASN A 257 -9.98 10.04 24.38
CA ASN A 257 -8.76 10.51 23.73
C ASN A 257 -7.89 11.29 24.72
N ALA A 258 -6.57 11.19 24.57
CA ALA A 258 -5.60 11.93 25.37
C ALA A 258 -5.44 13.40 24.92
N PHE A 259 -6.04 13.74 23.78
CA PHE A 259 -6.15 15.09 23.25
C PHE A 259 -7.62 15.53 23.07
N ASP A 260 -7.84 16.84 22.94
CA ASP A 260 -9.17 17.43 22.71
C ASP A 260 -9.48 17.45 21.20
N ALA A 261 -10.05 16.37 20.71
CA ALA A 261 -10.41 16.23 19.29
C ALA A 261 -11.44 17.28 18.82
N VAL A 262 -12.30 17.80 19.71
CA VAL A 262 -13.26 18.86 19.37
C VAL A 262 -12.57 20.20 19.19
N LEU A 263 -11.51 20.47 19.96
CA LEU A 263 -10.71 21.67 19.79
C LEU A 263 -9.80 21.61 18.55
N ALA A 264 -9.39 20.41 18.16
CA ALA A 264 -8.57 20.14 16.98
C ALA A 264 -9.36 20.09 15.66
N SER A 265 -10.69 20.13 15.72
CA SER A 265 -11.56 19.95 14.56
C SER A 265 -12.03 21.26 13.93
N GLU A 266 -12.01 21.31 12.60
CA GLU A 266 -12.61 22.34 11.76
C GLU A 266 -13.66 21.70 10.84
N ASP A 267 -14.67 22.49 10.46
CA ASP A 267 -15.69 22.12 9.46
C ASP A 267 -16.47 20.81 9.75
N PHE A 268 -16.85 20.59 11.02
CA PHE A 268 -17.85 19.57 11.40
C PHE A 268 -19.16 20.20 11.90
N GLU A 269 -20.27 19.92 11.23
CA GLU A 269 -21.61 20.40 11.64
C GLU A 269 -22.19 19.61 12.81
N THR A 270 -21.85 18.31 12.92
CA THR A 270 -22.35 17.42 13.96
C THR A 270 -21.20 16.85 14.78
N ILE A 271 -21.20 17.14 16.08
CA ILE A 271 -20.19 16.61 17.01
C ILE A 271 -20.89 15.80 18.12
N TYR A 272 -20.52 14.53 18.22
CA TYR A 272 -20.89 13.65 19.33
C TYR A 272 -19.72 13.57 20.32
N ALA A 273 -19.81 14.33 21.42
CA ALA A 273 -18.83 14.33 22.52
C ALA A 273 -19.45 14.03 23.89
#